data_AF-A0A0F9I7T3-F1
#
_entry.id   AF-A0A0F9I7T3-F1
#
_cell.length_a   1.000
_cell.length_b   1.000
_cell.length_c   1.000
_cell.angle_alpha   90.00
_cell.angle_beta   90.00
_cell.angle_gamma   90.00
#
_symmetry.space_group_name_H-M   'P 1'
#
loop_
_entity.id
_entity.type
_entity.pdbx_description
1 polymer ?
#
loop_
_entity_poly.entity_id
_entity_poly.type
_entity_poly.pdbx_seq_one_letter_code
_entity_poly.pdbx_strand_id
1 'polypeptide(L)'
;YGMIKNELARQYNKKGEKLLIHDDLEGDWLWIDDSKSLSELEVGGKKAIVRSSQVQKWWNNHKKYGFEVTPEFVLNGFKDIQEDRKEFKKEIKEFAIALNRHIPAYEGMAKFTENLGKEIRLLRTDFRKVKKENTKLRLKTKHQTTLNNY
;
A
#
# COMPACT_ATOMS: atom_id res chain seq x y z
N TYR A 1 -39.42 15.31 -13.76
CA TYR A 1 -38.65 15.64 -14.96
C TYR A 1 -38.28 14.33 -15.65
N GLY A 2 -39.04 13.90 -16.66
CA GLY A 2 -38.73 12.68 -17.41
C GLY A 2 -37.42 12.83 -18.15
N MET A 3 -36.55 11.82 -18.08
CA MET A 3 -35.19 11.79 -18.64
C MET A 3 -35.12 12.03 -20.15
N ILE A 4 -36.25 12.01 -20.86
CA ILE A 4 -36.28 12.05 -22.32
C ILE A 4 -37.29 13.13 -22.76
N LYS A 5 -36.85 14.39 -22.77
CA LYS A 5 -37.46 15.43 -23.61
C LYS A 5 -36.80 15.35 -24.99
N ASN A 6 -37.05 14.28 -25.72
CA ASN A 6 -36.48 14.09 -27.05
C ASN A 6 -37.53 14.45 -28.11
N GLU A 7 -37.20 15.40 -28.98
CA GLU A 7 -38.05 15.77 -30.13
C GLU A 7 -38.33 14.55 -31.03
N LEU A 8 -37.40 13.59 -31.07
CA LEU A 8 -37.56 12.33 -31.79
C LEU A 8 -38.72 11.50 -31.21
N ALA A 9 -38.80 11.36 -29.88
CA ALA A 9 -39.90 10.64 -29.25
C ALA A 9 -41.26 11.29 -29.59
N ARG A 10 -41.33 12.63 -29.61
CA ARG A 10 -42.54 13.36 -30.02
C ARG A 10 -42.89 13.13 -31.49
N GLN A 11 -41.91 13.00 -32.38
CA GLN A 11 -42.14 12.71 -33.80
C GLN A 11 -42.68 11.30 -34.02
N TYR A 12 -42.14 10.31 -33.32
CA TYR A 12 -42.61 8.92 -33.39
C TYR A 12 -44.04 8.80 -32.82
N ASN A 13 -44.37 9.47 -31.72
CA ASN A 13 -45.75 9.49 -31.20
C ASN A 13 -46.75 10.15 -32.15
N LYS A 14 -46.37 11.24 -32.83
CA LYS A 14 -47.24 11.86 -33.84
C LYS A 14 -47.58 10.90 -34.99
N LYS A 15 -46.75 9.89 -35.22
CA LYS A 15 -46.95 8.85 -36.23
C LYS A 15 -47.62 7.59 -35.66
N GLY A 16 -47.88 7.53 -34.36
CA GLY A 16 -48.37 6.33 -33.68
C GLY A 16 -47.32 5.21 -33.59
N GLU A 17 -46.04 5.56 -33.74
CA GLU A 17 -44.92 4.63 -33.76
C GLU A 17 -44.20 4.63 -32.40
N LYS A 18 -43.69 3.47 -31.98
CA LYS A 18 -42.89 3.33 -30.76
C LYS A 18 -41.41 3.51 -31.09
N LEU A 19 -40.68 4.21 -30.21
CA LEU A 19 -39.22 4.24 -30.31
C LEU A 19 -38.67 2.98 -29.62
N LEU A 20 -38.04 2.09 -30.40
CA LEU A 20 -37.40 0.88 -29.89
C LEU A 20 -35.90 1.15 -29.69
N ILE A 21 -35.39 0.87 -28.49
CA ILE A 21 -33.95 0.85 -28.25
C ILE A 21 -33.46 -0.58 -28.41
N HIS A 22 -32.66 -0.76 -29.45
CA HIS A 22 -31.99 -2.01 -29.78
C HIS A 22 -30.60 -2.05 -29.14
N ASP A 23 -30.17 -3.25 -28.76
CA ASP A 23 -28.79 -3.56 -28.44
C ASP A 23 -28.30 -4.66 -29.38
N ASP A 24 -27.12 -4.45 -29.95
CA ASP A 24 -26.48 -5.34 -30.92
C ASP A 24 -26.27 -6.78 -30.40
N LEU A 25 -26.18 -6.96 -29.08
CA LEU A 25 -25.97 -8.28 -28.46
C LEU A 25 -27.26 -9.05 -28.16
N GLU A 26 -28.34 -8.36 -27.78
CA GLU A 26 -29.50 -9.00 -27.14
C GLU A 26 -30.88 -8.54 -27.62
N GLY A 27 -30.93 -7.62 -28.60
CA GLY A 27 -32.16 -7.16 -29.22
C GLY A 27 -32.85 -6.00 -28.49
N ASP A 28 -34.13 -5.81 -28.78
CA ASP A 28 -34.93 -4.72 -28.21
C ASP A 28 -35.14 -4.91 -26.70
N TRP A 29 -34.86 -3.86 -25.93
CA TRP A 29 -34.89 -3.94 -24.46
C TRP A 29 -35.59 -2.77 -23.77
N LEU A 30 -35.88 -1.68 -24.49
CA LEU A 30 -36.64 -0.54 -24.01
C LEU A 30 -37.48 0.02 -25.15
N TRP A 31 -38.71 0.42 -24.86
CA TRP A 31 -39.48 1.21 -25.81
C TRP A 31 -40.16 2.41 -25.16
N ILE A 32 -40.19 3.51 -25.90
CA ILE A 32 -40.83 4.75 -25.46
C ILE A 32 -42.17 4.83 -26.19
N ASP A 33 -43.25 4.89 -25.41
CA ASP A 33 -44.61 5.03 -25.91
C ASP A 33 -45.25 6.24 -25.21
N ASP A 34 -45.48 7.29 -25.98
CA ASP A 34 -46.21 8.46 -25.51
C ASP A 34 -47.41 8.77 -26.43
N SER A 35 -47.95 7.70 -27.05
CA SER A 35 -49.18 7.71 -27.85
C SER A 35 -50.42 8.18 -27.05
N LYS A 36 -50.43 7.98 -25.74
CA LYS A 36 -51.51 8.42 -24.83
C LYS A 36 -51.24 9.73 -24.09
N SER A 37 -50.20 10.49 -24.46
CA SER A 37 -49.76 11.69 -23.71
C SER A 37 -49.40 11.42 -22.24
N LEU A 38 -49.18 10.15 -21.86
CA LEU A 38 -48.84 9.73 -20.51
C LEU A 38 -47.31 9.73 -20.28
N SER A 39 -46.50 9.97 -21.32
CA SER A 39 -45.04 9.98 -21.24
C SER A 39 -44.47 8.75 -20.53
N GLU A 40 -44.95 7.56 -20.93
CA GLU A 40 -44.61 6.31 -20.27
C GLU A 40 -43.35 5.68 -20.87
N LEU A 41 -42.46 5.28 -19.98
CA LEU A 41 -41.26 4.53 -20.32
C LEU A 41 -41.53 3.07 -20.01
N GLU A 42 -41.75 2.27 -21.05
CA GLU A 42 -42.03 0.85 -20.90
C GLU A 42 -40.79 0.03 -21.20
N VAL A 43 -40.63 -1.05 -20.45
CA VAL A 43 -39.52 -1.99 -20.64
C VAL A 43 -40.06 -3.23 -21.32
N GLY A 44 -39.47 -3.56 -22.47
CA GLY A 44 -40.00 -4.55 -23.40
C GLY A 44 -38.95 -5.54 -23.88
N GLY A 45 -39.40 -6.75 -24.27
CA GLY A 45 -38.53 -7.83 -24.74
C GLY A 45 -38.23 -8.89 -23.68
N LYS A 46 -37.81 -10.09 -24.12
CA LYS A 46 -37.62 -11.27 -23.24
C LYS A 46 -36.62 -11.04 -22.09
N LYS A 47 -35.72 -10.07 -22.23
CA LYS A 47 -34.67 -9.74 -21.24
C LYS A 47 -34.85 -8.37 -20.56
N ALA A 48 -35.97 -7.68 -20.82
CA ALA A 48 -36.34 -6.41 -20.18
C ALA A 48 -36.17 -6.42 -18.66
N ILE A 49 -36.64 -7.50 -18.01
CA ILE A 49 -36.61 -7.65 -16.54
C ILE A 49 -35.18 -7.63 -16.00
N VAL A 50 -34.25 -8.31 -16.67
CA VAL A 50 -32.85 -8.40 -16.25
C VAL A 50 -32.19 -7.04 -16.35
N ARG A 51 -32.38 -6.33 -17.48
CA ARG A 51 -31.78 -5.03 -17.75
C ARG A 51 -32.36 -3.92 -16.88
N SER A 52 -33.68 -3.89 -16.68
CA SER A 52 -34.33 -3.01 -15.71
C SER A 52 -33.74 -3.16 -14.32
N SER A 53 -33.49 -4.40 -13.89
CA SER A 53 -32.89 -4.64 -12.58
C SER A 53 -31.46 -4.10 -12.50
N GLN A 54 -30.67 -4.19 -13.58
CA GLN A 54 -29.30 -3.68 -13.63
C GLN A 54 -29.27 -2.14 -13.60
N VAL A 55 -30.08 -1.49 -14.43
CA VAL A 55 -30.17 -0.02 -14.47
C VAL A 55 -30.71 0.52 -13.15
N GLN A 56 -31.72 -0.13 -12.58
CA GLN A 56 -32.27 0.25 -11.28
C GLN A 56 -31.24 0.06 -10.16
N LYS A 57 -30.51 -1.06 -10.14
CA LYS A 57 -29.40 -1.28 -9.19
C LYS A 57 -28.32 -0.21 -9.36
N TRP A 58 -27.90 0.08 -10.59
CA TRP A 58 -26.90 1.10 -10.91
C TRP A 58 -27.34 2.49 -10.39
N TRP A 59 -28.58 2.90 -10.68
CA TRP A 59 -29.14 4.17 -10.26
C TRP A 59 -29.30 4.28 -8.75
N ASN A 60 -29.82 3.23 -8.10
CA ASN A 60 -29.95 3.17 -6.64
C ASN A 60 -28.58 3.23 -5.95
N ASN A 61 -27.58 2.58 -6.55
CA ASN A 61 -26.21 2.63 -6.04
C ASN A 61 -25.62 4.04 -6.14
N HIS A 62 -25.83 4.74 -7.25
CA HIS A 62 -25.39 6.14 -7.40
C HIS A 62 -26.11 7.07 -6.41
N LYS A 63 -27.42 6.91 -6.23
CA LYS A 63 -28.18 7.65 -5.21
C LYS A 63 -27.64 7.44 -3.81
N LYS A 64 -27.28 6.20 -3.45
CA LYS A 64 -26.70 5.87 -2.14
C LYS A 64 -25.41 6.64 -1.87
N TYR A 65 -24.62 6.89 -2.90
CA TYR A 65 -23.33 7.61 -2.81
C TYR A 65 -23.40 9.04 -3.34
N GLY A 66 -24.58 9.67 -3.38
CA GLY A 66 -24.71 11.07 -3.78
C GLY A 66 -24.23 11.40 -5.19
N PHE A 67 -24.13 10.40 -6.08
CA PHE A 67 -23.52 10.49 -7.41
C PHE A 67 -22.04 10.92 -7.39
N GLU A 68 -21.36 10.82 -6.25
CA GLU A 68 -19.94 11.20 -6.10
C GLU A 68 -19.01 10.16 -6.75
N VAL A 69 -19.39 8.87 -6.71
CA VAL A 69 -18.59 7.78 -7.28
C VAL A 69 -18.88 7.65 -8.78
N THR A 70 -18.16 8.43 -9.58
CA THR A 70 -18.18 8.35 -11.04
C THR A 70 -17.07 7.42 -11.57
N PRO A 71 -17.14 6.94 -12.82
CA PRO A 71 -16.01 6.25 -13.45
C PRO A 71 -14.71 7.07 -13.42
N GLU A 72 -14.81 8.39 -13.54
CA GLU A 72 -13.68 9.31 -13.46
C GLU A 72 -13.09 9.38 -12.05
N PHE A 73 -13.94 9.42 -11.01
CA PHE A 73 -13.50 9.30 -9.61
C PHE A 73 -12.70 8.01 -9.37
N VAL A 74 -13.20 6.87 -9.88
CA VAL A 74 -12.52 5.57 -9.75
C VAL A 74 -11.19 5.56 -10.50
N LEU A 75 -11.14 6.08 -11.73
CA LEU A 75 -9.92 6.16 -12.52
C LEU A 75 -8.86 7.06 -11.88
N ASN A 76 -9.26 8.21 -11.33
CA ASN A 76 -8.36 9.10 -10.62
C ASN A 76 -7.83 8.45 -9.34
N GLY A 77 -8.68 7.80 -8.54
CA GLY A 77 -8.23 7.03 -7.38
C GLY A 77 -7.23 5.91 -7.74
N PHE A 78 -7.40 5.25 -8.89
CA PHE A 78 -6.41 4.28 -9.37
C PHE A 78 -5.07 4.91 -9.78
N LYS A 79 -5.08 6.12 -10.35
CA LYS A 79 -3.84 6.84 -10.68
C LYS A 79 -3.08 7.23 -9.42
N ASP A 80 -3.77 7.78 -8.42
CA ASP A 80 -3.17 8.19 -7.14
C ASP A 80 -2.51 6.97 -6.45
N ILE A 81 -3.21 5.84 -6.38
CA ILE A 81 -2.65 4.58 -5.83
C ILE A 81 -1.42 4.12 -6.64
N GLN A 82 -1.39 4.31 -7.95
CA GLN A 82 -0.23 3.95 -8.76
C GLN A 82 0.97 4.88 -8.52
N GLU A 83 0.73 6.16 -8.28
CA GLU A 83 1.77 7.14 -7.96
C GLU A 83 2.37 6.86 -6.58
N ASP A 84 1.55 6.67 -5.55
CA ASP A 84 1.99 6.25 -4.21
C ASP A 84 2.84 4.98 -4.26
N ARG A 85 2.43 3.99 -5.06
CA ARG A 85 3.21 2.75 -5.23
C ARG A 85 4.55 2.97 -5.94
N LYS A 86 4.67 3.95 -6.82
CA LYS A 86 5.96 4.28 -7.45
C LYS A 86 6.89 4.94 -6.44
N GLU A 87 6.37 5.86 -5.64
CA GLU A 87 7.13 6.54 -4.60
C GLU A 87 7.60 5.56 -3.51
N PHE A 88 6.70 4.73 -2.99
CA PHE A 88 7.05 3.69 -2.02
C PHE A 88 8.14 2.72 -2.54
N LYS A 89 8.08 2.35 -3.82
CA LYS A 89 9.14 1.53 -4.44
C LYS A 89 10.48 2.24 -4.49
N LYS A 90 10.50 3.57 -4.66
CA LYS A 90 11.71 4.38 -4.65
C LYS A 90 12.30 4.42 -3.24
N GLU A 91 11.48 4.69 -2.23
CA GLU A 91 11.90 4.70 -0.82
C GLU A 91 12.49 3.37 -0.39
N ILE A 92 11.86 2.24 -0.72
CA ILE A 92 12.40 0.90 -0.41
C ILE A 92 13.76 0.68 -1.09
N LYS A 93 13.95 1.13 -2.34
CA LYS A 93 15.24 1.02 -3.02
C LYS A 93 16.31 1.85 -2.33
N GLU A 94 15.99 3.09 -1.96
CA GLU A 94 16.91 3.97 -1.26
C GLU A 94 17.28 3.41 0.12
N PHE A 95 16.30 2.89 0.85
CA PHE A 95 16.51 2.18 2.11
C PHE A 95 17.41 0.96 1.94
N ALA A 96 17.19 0.12 0.92
CA ALA A 96 18.03 -1.04 0.64
C ALA A 96 19.48 -0.64 0.30
N ILE A 97 19.67 0.45 -0.46
CA ILE A 97 21.00 1.00 -0.74
C ILE A 97 21.68 1.48 0.54
N ALA A 98 20.97 2.22 1.39
CA ALA A 98 21.49 2.68 2.67
C ALA A 98 21.89 1.51 3.57
N LEU A 99 21.03 0.49 3.68
CA LEU A 99 21.30 -0.70 4.47
C LEU A 99 22.55 -1.45 3.98
N ASN A 100 22.68 -1.63 2.66
CA ASN A 100 23.87 -2.23 2.06
C ASN A 100 25.16 -1.42 2.29
N ARG A 101 25.08 -0.10 2.41
CA ARG A 101 26.23 0.75 2.79
C ARG A 101 26.63 0.58 4.25
N HIS A 102 25.68 0.28 5.13
CA HIS A 102 25.94 0.11 6.56
C HIS A 102 26.39 -1.31 6.95
N ILE A 103 26.06 -2.33 6.17
CA ILE A 103 26.51 -3.73 6.43
C ILE A 103 28.03 -3.82 6.66
N PRO A 104 28.91 -3.30 5.78
CA PRO A 104 30.36 -3.36 6.00
C PRO A 104 30.81 -2.63 7.26
N ALA A 105 30.13 -1.55 7.64
CA ALA A 105 30.44 -0.82 8.87
C ALA A 105 30.11 -1.67 10.11
N TYR A 106 28.95 -2.36 10.11
CA TYR A 106 28.59 -3.28 11.19
C TYR A 106 29.54 -4.48 11.27
N GLU A 107 29.92 -5.07 10.13
CA GLU A 107 30.91 -6.14 10.10
C GLU A 107 32.29 -5.66 10.60
N GLY A 108 32.69 -4.44 10.22
CA GLY A 108 33.91 -3.80 10.71
C GLY A 108 33.88 -3.59 12.22
N MET A 109 32.75 -3.09 12.76
CA MET A 109 32.56 -2.93 14.21
C MET A 109 32.59 -4.28 14.95
N ALA A 110 32.00 -5.33 14.39
CA ALA A 110 32.03 -6.67 14.98
C ALA A 110 33.47 -7.20 15.08
N LYS A 111 34.26 -7.07 14.01
CA LYS A 111 35.69 -7.46 14.01
C LYS A 111 36.51 -6.61 15.00
N PHE A 112 36.26 -5.30 15.03
CA PHE A 112 36.95 -4.39 15.95
C PHE A 112 36.68 -4.74 17.42
N THR A 113 35.42 -4.99 17.77
CA THR A 113 35.03 -5.38 19.13
C THR A 113 35.59 -6.74 19.52
N GLU A 114 35.66 -7.70 18.59
CA GLU A 114 36.33 -8.99 18.83
C GLU A 114 37.82 -8.80 19.13
N ASN A 115 38.52 -7.97 18.36
CA ASN A 115 39.94 -7.68 18.55
C ASN A 115 40.21 -6.99 19.89
N LEU A 116 39.41 -5.97 20.25
CA LEU A 116 39.47 -5.36 21.57
C LEU A 116 39.27 -6.39 22.69
N GLY A 117 38.33 -7.32 22.51
CA GLY A 117 38.11 -8.42 23.45
C GLY A 117 39.34 -9.31 23.63
N LYS A 118 40.08 -9.59 22.55
CA LYS A 118 41.34 -10.35 22.60
C LYS A 118 42.44 -9.58 23.32
N GLU A 119 42.64 -8.30 22.98
CA GLU A 119 43.64 -7.44 23.61
C GLU A 119 43.41 -7.28 25.11
N ILE A 120 42.16 -7.08 25.55
CA ILE A 120 41.81 -7.00 26.97
C ILE A 120 42.17 -8.31 27.70
N ARG A 121 42.01 -9.48 27.09
CA ARG A 121 42.40 -10.77 27.70
C ARG A 121 43.92 -10.89 27.86
N LEU A 122 44.68 -10.43 26.86
CA LEU A 122 46.14 -10.41 26.93
C LEU A 122 46.61 -9.48 28.05
N LEU A 123 46.12 -8.23 28.07
CA LEU A 123 46.43 -7.26 29.12
C LEU A 123 46.08 -7.79 30.51
N ARG A 124 44.93 -8.45 30.69
CA ARG A 124 44.57 -9.10 31.96
C ARG A 124 45.57 -10.17 32.38
N THR A 125 46.09 -10.92 31.42
CA THR A 125 47.07 -11.99 31.68
C THR A 125 48.40 -11.39 32.12
N ASP A 126 48.88 -10.37 31.42
CA ASP A 126 50.15 -9.72 31.76
C ASP A 126 50.06 -8.96 33.08
N PHE A 127 48.94 -8.28 33.34
CA PHE A 127 48.67 -7.66 34.64
C PHE A 127 48.74 -8.68 35.79
N ARG A 128 48.20 -9.89 35.61
CA ARG A 128 48.28 -10.97 36.61
C ARG A 128 49.72 -11.43 36.84
N LYS A 129 50.55 -11.51 35.80
CA LYS A 129 51.97 -11.88 35.92
C LYS A 129 52.74 -10.82 36.71
N VAL A 130 52.62 -9.56 36.30
CA VAL A 130 53.26 -8.41 36.99
C VAL A 130 52.82 -8.34 38.45
N LYS A 131 51.53 -8.56 38.75
CA LYS A 131 51.04 -8.60 40.14
C LYS A 131 51.70 -9.71 40.96
N LYS A 132 51.87 -10.91 40.39
CA LYS A 132 52.55 -12.03 41.07
C LYS A 132 54.03 -11.71 41.31
N GLU A 133 54.72 -11.16 40.31
CA GLU A 133 56.14 -10.79 40.42
C GLU A 133 56.37 -9.71 41.48
N ASN A 134 55.57 -8.65 41.46
CA ASN A 134 55.62 -7.60 42.47
C ASN A 134 55.36 -8.16 43.88
N THR A 135 54.39 -9.07 44.03
CA THR A 135 54.14 -9.75 45.32
C THR A 135 55.38 -10.54 45.79
N LYS A 136 56.03 -11.29 44.91
CA LYS A 136 57.27 -12.02 45.23
C LYS A 136 58.40 -11.07 45.61
N LEU A 137 58.59 -9.97 44.89
CA LEU A 137 59.61 -8.96 45.19
C LEU A 137 59.39 -8.35 46.57
N ARG A 138 58.16 -7.94 46.90
CA ARG A 138 57.83 -7.38 48.22
C ARG A 138 58.12 -8.36 49.35
N LEU A 139 57.87 -9.66 49.16
CA LEU A 139 58.21 -10.70 50.15
C LEU A 139 59.73 -10.85 50.31
N LYS A 140 60.49 -10.87 49.21
CA LYS A 140 61.97 -10.91 49.25
C LYS A 140 62.55 -9.69 49.96
N THR A 141 62.08 -8.48 49.63
CA THR A 141 62.54 -7.24 50.27
C THR A 141 62.27 -7.27 51.78
N LYS A 142 61.06 -7.68 52.20
CA LYS A 142 60.74 -7.83 53.63
C LYS A 142 61.69 -8.79 54.34
N HIS A 143 61.95 -9.96 53.76
CA HIS A 143 62.86 -10.95 54.35
C HIS A 143 64.29 -10.42 54.49
N GLN A 144 64.80 -9.73 53.46
CA GLN A 144 66.13 -9.10 53.50
C GLN A 144 66.21 -8.00 54.58
N THR A 145 65.17 -7.16 54.72
CA THR A 145 65.11 -6.15 55.77
C THR A 145 65.09 -6.78 57.17
N THR A 146 64.38 -7.89 57.36
CA THR A 146 64.40 -8.63 58.63
C THR A 146 65.80 -9.17 58.92
N LEU A 147 66.47 -9.80 57.95
CA LEU A 147 67.82 -10.35 58.12
C LEU A 147 68.89 -9.29 58.43
N ASN A 148 68.77 -8.08 57.87
CA ASN A 148 69.73 -7.00 58.13
C ASN A 148 69.53 -6.31 59.50
N ASN A 149 68.43 -6.58 60.20
CA ASN A 149 68.09 -6.00 61.51
C ASN A 149 68.37 -6.95 62.69
N TYR A 150 68.93 -8.13 62.43
CA TYR A 150 69.44 -9.09 63.42
C TYR A 150 70.96 -9.22 63.25
#